data_AF-A0A7W0MGJ9-F1
#
_entry.id   AF-A0A7W0MGJ9-F1
#
_cell.length_a   1.000
_cell.length_b   1.000
_cell.length_c   1.000
_cell.angle_alpha   90.00
_cell.angle_beta   90.00
_cell.angle_gamma   90.00
#
_symmetry.space_group_name_H-M   'P 1'
#
loop_
_entity.id
_entity.type
_entity.pdbx_description
1 polymer ?
#
loop_
_entity_poly.entity_id
_entity_poly.type
_entity_poly.pdbx_seq_one_letter_code
_entity_poly.pdbx_strand_id
1 'polypeptide(L)' 'MKIQDDPPLVYLVAPFLRFHRSFHMLARLVAPEIEMYRFDLNEDWRAGVRVVRRARVSSE' A
#
# COMPACT_ATOMS: atom_id res chain seq x y z
N MET A 1 19.55 1.71 18.00
CA MET A 1 18.41 1.22 17.20
C MET A 1 18.80 -0.14 16.65
N LYS A 2 18.09 -1.22 17.01
CA LYS A 2 18.29 -2.55 16.42
C LYS A 2 17.17 -2.77 15.40
N ILE A 3 17.50 -3.38 14.27
CA ILE A 3 16.50 -3.85 13.31
C ILE A 3 15.82 -5.07 13.95
N GLN A 4 14.49 -5.08 13.96
CA GLN A 4 13.71 -6.22 14.45
C GLN A 4 13.57 -7.28 13.35
N ASP A 5 13.42 -8.54 13.76
CA ASP A 5 13.21 -9.69 12.86
C ASP A 5 11.71 -10.01 12.68
N ASP A 6 10.86 -9.02 12.94
CA ASP A 6 9.41 -9.13 12.78
C ASP A 6 9.03 -8.82 11.32
N PRO A 7 7.99 -9.47 10.76
CA PRO A 7 7.49 -9.12 9.42
C PRO A 7 7.17 -7.62 9.32
N PRO A 8 7.64 -6.93 8.27
CA PRO A 8 7.39 -5.50 8.13
C PRO A 8 5.92 -5.22 7.82
N LEU A 9 5.45 -4.05 8.24
CA LEU A 9 4.20 -3.47 7.79
C LEU A 9 4.45 -2.56 6.59
N VAL A 10 3.85 -2.85 5.44
CA VAL A 10 4.07 -2.12 4.19
C VAL A 10 2.88 -1.22 3.85
N TYR A 11 3.18 0.06 3.63
CA TYR A 11 2.23 1.06 3.15
C TYR A 11 2.52 1.46 1.71
N LEU A 12 1.56 1.19 0.83
CA LEU A 12 1.58 1.62 -0.56
C LEU A 12 0.75 2.89 -0.68
N VAL A 13 1.40 4.01 -0.95
CA VAL A 13 0.76 5.33 -0.97
C VAL A 13 0.98 5.98 -2.34
N ALA A 14 -0.11 6.29 -3.03
CA ALA A 14 -0.07 7.01 -4.30
C ALA A 14 -1.36 7.82 -4.53
N PRO A 15 -1.35 8.81 -5.43
CA PRO A 15 -2.58 9.50 -5.83
C PRO A 15 -3.60 8.53 -6.45
N PHE A 16 -4.88 8.88 -6.35
CA PHE A 16 -5.98 8.11 -6.92
C PHE A 16 -5.71 7.78 -8.40
N LEU A 17 -6.05 6.56 -8.81
CA LEU A 17 -5.80 6.00 -10.15
C LEU A 17 -4.33 5.83 -10.59
N ARG A 18 -3.34 6.06 -9.71
CA ARG A 18 -1.91 5.86 -10.06
C ARG A 18 -1.39 4.44 -9.81
N PHE A 19 -2.17 3.56 -9.20
CA PHE A 19 -1.82 2.15 -9.11
C PHE A 19 -2.13 1.42 -10.41
N HIS A 20 -1.12 0.75 -10.98
CA HIS A 20 -1.32 -0.10 -12.15
C HIS A 20 -2.27 -1.27 -11.82
N ARG A 21 -3.15 -1.65 -12.75
CA ARG A 21 -4.17 -2.69 -12.50
C ARG A 21 -3.55 -4.04 -12.11
N SER A 22 -2.38 -4.39 -12.65
CA SER A 22 -1.68 -5.63 -12.30
C SER A 22 -0.99 -5.61 -10.94
N PHE A 23 -1.01 -4.51 -10.19
CA PHE A 23 -0.31 -4.41 -8.92
C PHE A 23 -0.76 -5.48 -7.90
N HIS A 24 -2.04 -5.86 -7.92
CA HIS A 24 -2.56 -6.93 -7.07
C HIS A 24 -1.83 -8.27 -7.30
N MET A 25 -1.39 -8.56 -8.53
CA MET A 25 -0.62 -9.76 -8.86
C MET A 25 0.77 -9.71 -8.21
N LEU A 26 1.43 -8.55 -8.25
CA LEU A 26 2.74 -8.37 -7.62
C LEU A 26 2.66 -8.51 -6.10
N ALA A 27 1.60 -7.98 -5.48
CA ALA A 27 1.41 -8.11 -4.04
C ALA A 27 1.24 -9.58 -3.59
N ARG A 28 0.68 -10.45 -4.43
CA ARG A 28 0.58 -11.90 -4.16
C ARG A 28 1.92 -12.64 -4.16
N LEU A 29 2.98 -12.03 -4.69
CA LEU A 29 4.33 -12.60 -4.68
C LEU A 29 5.12 -12.25 -3.39
N VAL A 30 4.58 -11.36 -2.56
CA VAL A 30 5.16 -11.01 -1.26
C VAL A 30 4.82 -12.11 -0.25
N ALA A 31 5.73 -12.36 0.70
CA ALA A 31 5.51 -13.36 1.75
C ALA A 31 4.21 -13.07 2.53
N PRO A 32 3.34 -14.07 2.76
CA PRO A 32 1.99 -13.87 3.28
C PRO A 32 1.92 -13.30 4.71
N GLU A 33 3.00 -13.44 5.48
CA GLU A 33 3.18 -12.85 6.81
C GLU A 33 3.39 -11.33 6.76
N ILE A 34 3.74 -10.76 5.60
CA ILE A 34 3.94 -9.33 5.42
C ILE A 34 2.57 -8.66 5.24
N GLU A 35 2.19 -7.85 6.22
CA GLU A 35 0.94 -7.10 6.16
C GLU A 35 1.08 -5.88 5.24
N MET A 36 0.12 -5.72 4.32
CA MET A 36 0.17 -4.67 3.29
C MET A 36 -1.14 -3.89 3.23
N TYR A 37 -1.02 -2.56 3.18
CA TYR A 37 -2.14 -1.64 2.96
C TYR A 37 -1.89 -0.73 1.77
N ARG A 38 -2.96 -0.46 1.02
CA ARG A 38 -2.98 0.54 -0.04
C ARG A 38 -3.80 1.75 0.38
N PHE A 39 -3.18 2.92 0.24
CA PHE A 39 -3.79 4.22 0.45
C PHE A 39 -3.79 4.99 -0.86
N ASP A 40 -4.99 5.28 -1.36
CA ASP A 40 -5.16 6.17 -2.50
C ASP A 40 -5.37 7.59 -1.95
N LEU A 41 -4.58 8.56 -2.42
CA LEU A 41 -4.66 9.96 -2.03
C LEU A 41 -5.53 10.77 -3.01
N ASN A 42 -5.97 11.95 -2.60
CA ASN A 42 -6.53 12.95 -3.53
C ASN A 42 -5.54 13.29 -4.67
N GLU A 43 -6.05 13.69 -5.84
CA GLU A 43 -5.20 13.99 -7.00
C GLU A 43 -4.23 15.14 -6.75
N ASP A 44 -4.71 16.24 -6.17
CA ASP A 44 -3.89 17.38 -5.75
C ASP A 44 -3.36 17.23 -4.31
N TRP A 45 -2.72 16.10 -4.04
CA TRP A 45 -2.13 15.80 -2.73
C TRP A 45 -1.04 16.80 -2.32
N ARG A 46 -0.44 17.53 -3.28
CA ARG A 46 0.57 18.56 -3.00
C ARG A 46 -0.03 19.82 -2.38
N ALA A 47 -1.27 20.17 -2.73
CA ALA A 47 -2.00 21.25 -2.06
C ALA A 47 -2.55 20.84 -0.68
N GLY A 48 -2.65 19.54 -0.42
CA GLY A 48 -3.02 19.00 0.88
C GLY A 48 -3.30 17.51 0.80
N VAL A 49 -2.67 16.73 1.67
CA VAL A 49 -2.80 15.26 1.68
C VAL A 49 -4.13 14.85 2.31
N ARG A 50 -4.94 14.10 1.56
CA ARG A 50 -6.16 13.44 2.04
C ARG A 50 -6.20 12.01 1.54
N VAL A 51 -6.45 11.08 2.45
CA VAL A 51 -6.74 9.68 2.09
C VAL A 51 -8.18 9.61 1.55
N VAL A 52 -8.34 9.16 0.31
CA VAL A 52 -9.65 8.96 -0.32
C VAL A 52 -10.07 7.49 -0.32
N ARG A 53 -9.12 6.55 -0.23
CA ARG A 53 -9.38 5.13 -0.07
C ARG A 53 -8.30 4.47 0.77
N ARG A 54 -8.71 3.53 1.63
CA ARG A 54 -7.83 2.57 2.31
C ARG A 54 -8.31 1.16 1.96
N ALA A 55 -7.40 0.29 1.56
CA ALA A 55 -7.68 -1.12 1.33
C ALA A 55 -6.56 -1.97 1.92
N ARG A 56 -6.91 -3.06 2.61
CA ARG A 56 -5.95 -4.12 2.88
C ARG A 56 -5.65 -4.83 1.56
N VAL A 57 -4.39 -5.10 1.28
CA VAL A 57 -4.03 -5.86 0.08
C VAL A 57 -4.19 -7.34 0.46
N SER A 58 -5.33 -7.92 0.12
CA SER A 58 -5.62 -9.32 0.37
C SER A 58 -4.93 -10.20 -0.68
N SER A 59 -4.50 -11.39 -0.24
CA SER A 59 -4.01 -12.46 -1.09
C SER A 59 -5.12 -13.32 -1.71
N GLU A 60 -6.38 -13.11 -1.33
CA GLU A 60 -7.58 -13.82 -1.86
C GLU A 60 -7.82 -13.58 -3.37
#